data_AF-R1E921-F1
#
_entry.id   AF-R1E921-F1
#
_cell.length_a   1.000
_cell.length_b   1.000
_cell.length_c   1.000
_cell.angle_alpha   90.00
_cell.angle_beta   90.00
_cell.angle_gamma   90.00
#
_symmetry.space_group_name_H-M   'P 1'
#
loop_
_entity.id
_entity.type
_entity.pdbx_description
1 polymer ?
#
loop_
_entity_poly.entity_id
_entity_poly.type
_entity_poly.pdbx_seq_one_letter_code
_entity_poly.pdbx_strand_id
1 'polypeptide(L)'
;MAASGLAAANAGHQIPDLYRMATAGLSIQDSKIVQRRIKEAILKCAILYGIPRSGQALGPLYRILGDDEIDDFSPRSEVAGSREADERRARRGREYFDTLWTPVGAEEMRNRVRKYHPDHQLVNMTIIYEHWVSEDAILSNVETQMCNTVALECIDSPVQALWHTRGIVRHGGTLEDARFAQDFGVAVANQFGCRTGELTKVDDIQF
;
A
#
# COMPACT_ATOMS: atom_id res chain seq x y z
N MET A 1 -0.48 -7.85 -0.78
CA MET A 1 -1.90 -7.85 -0.39
C MET A 1 -2.16 -8.52 0.95
N ALA A 2 -1.85 -9.82 1.15
CA ALA A 2 -2.15 -10.50 2.43
C ALA A 2 -1.61 -9.73 3.66
N ALA A 3 -0.36 -9.28 3.63
CA ALA A 3 0.23 -8.50 4.71
C ALA A 3 -0.49 -7.16 4.98
N SER A 4 -0.91 -6.45 3.93
CA SER A 4 -1.63 -5.17 4.09
C SER A 4 -3.04 -5.41 4.65
N GLY A 5 -3.74 -6.46 4.21
CA GLY A 5 -5.02 -6.87 4.77
C GLY A 5 -4.94 -7.28 6.23
N LEU A 6 -3.98 -8.12 6.61
CA LEU A 6 -3.78 -8.53 8.00
C LEU A 6 -3.45 -7.34 8.91
N ALA A 7 -2.57 -6.44 8.47
CA ALA A 7 -2.27 -5.23 9.24
C ALA A 7 -3.50 -4.32 9.36
N ALA A 8 -4.21 -4.07 8.25
CA ALA A 8 -5.40 -3.23 8.21
C ALA A 8 -6.53 -3.80 9.07
N ALA A 9 -6.75 -5.12 9.06
CA ALA A 9 -7.78 -5.80 9.85
C ALA A 9 -7.43 -5.98 11.33
N ASN A 10 -6.35 -5.33 11.82
CA ASN A 10 -5.85 -5.50 13.19
C ASN A 10 -5.45 -6.95 13.53
N ALA A 11 -5.09 -7.74 12.51
CA ALA A 11 -4.65 -9.13 12.58
C ALA A 11 -3.14 -9.28 12.35
N GLY A 12 -2.36 -8.22 12.62
CA GLY A 12 -0.90 -8.19 12.41
C GLY A 12 -0.10 -9.27 13.17
N HIS A 13 -0.67 -9.85 14.23
CA HIS A 13 -0.08 -10.98 14.94
C HIS A 13 0.07 -12.25 14.07
N GLN A 14 -0.62 -12.33 12.93
CA GLN A 14 -0.53 -13.46 11.98
C GLN A 14 0.58 -13.31 10.93
N ILE A 15 1.27 -12.16 10.87
CA ILE A 15 2.37 -11.95 9.90
C ILE A 15 3.48 -13.01 9.99
N PRO A 16 3.89 -13.50 11.18
CA PRO A 16 4.87 -14.59 11.27
C PRO A 16 4.44 -15.86 10.52
N ASP A 17 3.17 -16.25 10.62
CA ASP A 17 2.66 -17.45 9.95
C ASP A 17 2.55 -17.23 8.45
N LEU A 18 2.10 -16.05 8.01
CA LEU A 18 2.14 -15.66 6.60
C LEU A 18 3.57 -15.74 6.05
N TYR A 19 4.56 -15.23 6.79
CA TYR A 19 5.95 -15.26 6.36
C TYR A 19 6.44 -16.71 6.20
N ARG A 20 6.25 -17.55 7.22
CA ARG A 20 6.64 -18.98 7.17
C ARG A 20 5.96 -19.74 6.04
N MET A 21 4.68 -19.47 5.78
CA MET A 21 3.95 -20.09 4.67
C MET A 21 4.53 -19.65 3.32
N ALA A 22 4.84 -18.37 3.17
CA ALA A 22 5.37 -17.81 1.94
C ALA A 22 6.84 -18.16 1.69
N THR A 23 7.61 -18.53 2.73
CA THR A 23 9.03 -18.90 2.63
C THR A 23 9.31 -20.40 2.77
N ALA A 24 8.28 -21.22 2.93
CA ALA A 24 8.44 -22.66 3.07
C ALA A 24 9.21 -23.27 1.88
N GLY A 25 10.38 -23.85 2.16
CA GLY A 25 11.25 -24.47 1.15
C GLY A 25 12.09 -23.50 0.32
N LEU A 26 12.04 -22.19 0.61
CA LEU A 26 12.88 -21.20 -0.06
C LEU A 26 14.29 -21.13 0.53
N SER A 27 15.22 -20.63 -0.27
CA SER A 27 16.55 -20.23 0.23
C SER A 27 16.43 -19.01 1.15
N ILE A 28 17.47 -18.73 1.95
CA ILE A 28 17.52 -17.50 2.77
C ILE A 28 17.41 -16.26 1.87
N GLN A 29 18.08 -16.26 0.70
CA GLN A 29 18.07 -15.12 -0.21
C GLN A 29 16.68 -14.85 -0.80
N ASP A 30 15.95 -15.90 -1.19
CA ASP A 30 14.58 -15.74 -1.69
C ASP A 30 13.61 -15.37 -0.56
N SER A 31 13.85 -15.88 0.65
CA SER A 31 13.09 -15.52 1.84
C SER A 31 13.24 -14.03 2.20
N LYS A 32 14.41 -13.43 1.93
CA LYS A 32 14.64 -11.99 2.07
C LYS A 32 13.83 -11.16 1.06
N ILE A 33 13.64 -11.66 -0.17
CA ILE A 33 12.78 -11.01 -1.17
C ILE A 33 11.31 -11.01 -0.72
N VAL A 34 10.84 -12.13 -0.15
CA VAL A 34 9.49 -12.22 0.44
C VAL A 34 9.35 -11.25 1.62
N GLN A 35 10.36 -11.21 2.49
CA GLN A 35 10.42 -10.29 3.63
C GLN A 35 10.31 -8.83 3.19
N ARG A 36 11.07 -8.43 2.15
CA ARG A 36 11.01 -7.10 1.51
C ARG A 36 9.58 -6.72 1.13
N ARG A 37 8.90 -7.61 0.42
CA ARG A 37 7.55 -7.35 -0.10
C ARG A 37 6.50 -7.28 1.01
N ILE A 38 6.63 -8.09 2.06
CA ILE A 38 5.77 -7.99 3.25
C ILE A 38 5.99 -6.67 3.99
N LYS A 39 7.25 -6.31 4.26
CA LYS A 39 7.63 -5.06 4.93
C LYS A 39 7.11 -3.85 4.15
N GLU A 40 7.32 -3.82 2.84
CA GLU A 40 6.88 -2.72 1.97
C GLU A 40 5.35 -2.59 1.92
N ALA A 41 4.62 -3.71 1.81
CA ALA A 41 3.16 -3.67 1.81
C ALA A 41 2.60 -3.08 3.12
N ILE A 42 3.18 -3.44 4.27
CA ILE A 42 2.76 -2.91 5.57
C ILE A 42 3.17 -1.45 5.72
N LEU A 43 4.38 -1.08 5.28
CA LEU A 43 4.90 0.28 5.39
C LEU A 43 4.08 1.25 4.53
N LYS A 44 3.84 0.93 3.25
CA LYS A 44 3.06 1.77 2.35
C LYS A 44 1.63 1.97 2.83
N CYS A 45 0.97 0.93 3.31
CA CYS A 45 -0.42 1.03 3.79
C CYS A 45 -0.56 1.64 5.20
N ALA A 46 0.56 1.86 5.93
CA ALA A 46 0.52 2.49 7.25
C ALA A 46 -0.03 3.93 7.24
N ILE A 47 0.03 4.60 6.09
CA ILE A 47 -0.59 5.92 5.88
C ILE A 47 -2.12 5.86 5.98
N LEU A 48 -2.73 4.68 5.76
CA LEU A 48 -4.19 4.49 5.67
C LEU A 48 -4.77 4.07 7.02
N TYR A 49 -4.16 3.07 7.67
CA TYR A 49 -4.65 2.51 8.93
C TYR A 49 -3.84 2.95 10.17
N GLY A 50 -2.80 3.77 9.96
CA GLY A 50 -1.96 4.34 11.00
C GLY A 50 -0.73 3.50 11.40
N ILE A 51 0.28 4.18 11.93
CA ILE A 51 1.52 3.58 12.42
C ILE A 51 1.29 2.50 13.50
N PRO A 52 0.34 2.61 14.45
CA PRO A 52 0.15 1.58 15.47
C PRO A 52 -0.12 0.18 14.92
N ARG A 53 -0.99 0.05 13.91
CA ARG A 53 -1.29 -1.25 13.27
C ARG A 53 -0.09 -1.77 12.47
N SER A 54 0.68 -0.88 11.84
CA SER A 54 1.95 -1.24 11.19
C SER A 54 2.94 -1.84 12.20
N GLY A 55 3.12 -1.19 13.36
CA GLY A 55 3.97 -1.70 14.44
C GLY A 55 3.49 -3.04 15.01
N GLN A 56 2.18 -3.21 15.17
CA GLN A 56 1.56 -4.48 15.60
C GLN A 56 1.72 -5.61 14.57
N ALA A 57 1.92 -5.30 13.29
CA ALA A 57 2.16 -6.27 12.23
C ALA A 57 3.66 -6.60 12.06
N LEU A 58 4.52 -5.58 12.07
CA LEU A 58 5.96 -5.73 11.87
C LEU A 58 6.70 -6.23 13.11
N GLY A 59 6.28 -5.82 14.30
CA GLY A 59 6.91 -6.25 15.55
C GLY A 59 6.97 -7.78 15.72
N PRO A 60 5.86 -8.53 15.51
CA PRO A 60 5.88 -9.99 15.51
C PRO A 60 6.81 -10.60 14.47
N LEU A 61 6.88 -10.04 13.25
CA LEU A 61 7.80 -10.50 12.22
C LEU A 61 9.26 -10.35 12.69
N TYR A 62 9.62 -9.21 13.27
CA TYR A 62 11.00 -8.96 13.72
C TYR A 62 11.47 -9.94 14.78
N ARG A 63 10.56 -10.47 15.62
CA ARG A 63 10.92 -11.41 16.69
C ARG A 63 11.25 -12.82 16.20
N ILE A 64 10.88 -13.17 14.98
CA ILE A 64 11.09 -14.54 14.45
C ILE A 64 12.29 -14.66 13.50
N LEU A 65 12.98 -13.55 13.21
CA LEU A 65 14.07 -13.51 12.25
C LEU A 65 15.42 -13.65 12.96
N GLY A 66 16.26 -14.56 12.47
CA GLY A 66 17.69 -14.59 12.82
C GLY A 66 18.46 -13.46 12.15
N ASP A 67 19.61 -13.08 12.70
CA ASP A 67 20.43 -11.95 12.20
C ASP A 67 20.82 -12.13 10.71
N ASP A 68 21.11 -13.35 10.28
CA ASP A 68 21.45 -13.69 8.90
C ASP A 68 20.25 -13.66 7.95
N GLU A 69 19.02 -13.75 8.47
CA GLU A 69 17.75 -13.71 7.74
C GLU A 69 17.20 -12.29 7.57
N ILE A 70 17.76 -11.29 8.27
CA ILE A 70 17.31 -9.91 8.17
C ILE A 70 17.65 -9.35 6.79
N ASP A 71 16.61 -8.87 6.10
CA ASP A 71 16.73 -8.01 4.94
C ASP A 71 16.63 -6.54 5.36
N ASP A 72 17.62 -5.77 4.95
CA ASP A 72 17.82 -4.36 5.29
C ASP A 72 17.68 -3.42 4.07
N PHE A 73 17.27 -3.94 2.91
CA PHE A 73 17.11 -3.14 1.69
C PHE A 73 16.09 -2.02 1.93
N SER A 74 16.51 -0.78 1.72
CA SER A 74 15.70 0.41 2.01
C SER A 74 15.87 1.44 0.89
N PRO A 75 15.03 1.39 -0.17
CA PRO A 75 15.22 2.24 -1.35
C PRO A 75 15.13 3.73 -1.04
N ARG A 76 14.43 4.10 0.05
CA ARG A 76 14.25 5.48 0.47
C ARG A 76 15.42 5.99 1.32
N SER A 77 15.95 5.14 2.22
CA SER A 77 17.06 5.52 3.10
C SER A 77 18.40 5.51 2.37
N GLU A 78 18.60 4.58 1.43
CA GLU A 78 19.85 4.45 0.66
C GLU A 78 20.17 5.69 -0.18
N VAL A 79 19.16 6.45 -0.60
CA VAL A 79 19.30 7.67 -1.40
C VAL A 79 18.93 8.94 -0.64
N ALA A 80 18.86 8.88 0.69
CA ALA A 80 18.49 10.01 1.53
C ALA A 80 19.50 11.17 1.37
N GLY A 81 18.99 12.39 1.22
CA GLY A 81 19.81 13.60 1.01
C GLY A 81 20.32 13.79 -0.43
N SER A 82 20.00 12.88 -1.35
CA SER A 82 20.28 13.08 -2.78
C SER A 82 19.22 13.97 -3.42
N ARG A 83 19.62 15.15 -3.86
CA ARG A 83 18.75 16.09 -4.61
C ARG A 83 18.17 15.44 -5.87
N GLU A 84 18.96 14.64 -6.58
CA GLU A 84 18.48 13.94 -7.78
C GLU A 84 17.40 12.92 -7.41
N ALA A 85 17.58 12.19 -6.30
CA ALA A 85 16.56 11.27 -5.80
C ALA A 85 15.28 12.00 -5.35
N ASP A 86 15.41 13.17 -4.73
CA ASP A 86 14.27 14.01 -4.34
C ASP A 86 13.50 14.50 -5.58
N GLU A 87 14.19 14.99 -6.61
CA GLU A 87 13.56 15.43 -7.86
C GLU A 87 12.87 14.27 -8.60
N ARG A 88 13.48 13.08 -8.61
CA ARG A 88 12.86 11.86 -9.16
C ARG A 88 11.60 11.46 -8.38
N ARG A 89 11.67 11.44 -7.05
CA ARG A 89 10.52 11.15 -6.16
C ARG A 89 9.38 12.15 -6.38
N ALA A 90 9.69 13.44 -6.45
CA ALA A 90 8.71 14.49 -6.68
C ALA A 90 7.98 14.33 -8.03
N ARG A 91 8.73 14.09 -9.11
CA ARG A 91 8.16 13.83 -10.45
C ARG A 91 7.26 12.59 -10.44
N ARG A 92 7.77 11.49 -9.89
CA ARG A 92 7.07 10.22 -9.85
C ARG A 92 5.80 10.26 -8.99
N GLY A 93 5.84 10.91 -7.83
CA GLY A 93 4.68 11.11 -6.97
C GLY A 93 3.57 11.88 -7.67
N ARG A 94 3.93 12.93 -8.42
CA ARG A 94 2.98 13.70 -9.24
C ARG A 94 2.35 12.84 -10.34
N GLU A 95 3.16 12.15 -11.13
CA GLU A 95 2.70 11.27 -12.21
C GLU A 95 1.79 10.15 -11.67
N TYR A 96 2.17 9.55 -10.54
CA TYR A 96 1.38 8.54 -9.88
C TYR A 96 0.00 9.07 -9.48
N PHE A 97 -0.02 10.23 -8.81
CA PHE A 97 -1.25 10.86 -8.35
C PHE A 97 -2.16 11.28 -9.50
N ASP A 98 -1.59 11.88 -10.55
CA ASP A 98 -2.33 12.30 -11.75
C ASP A 98 -2.94 11.09 -12.48
N THR A 99 -2.24 9.95 -12.48
CA THR A 99 -2.78 8.69 -13.03
C THR A 99 -3.96 8.17 -12.20
N LEU A 100 -3.81 8.15 -10.87
CA LEU A 100 -4.84 7.65 -9.96
C LEU A 100 -6.13 8.49 -10.03
N TRP A 101 -6.00 9.81 -9.98
CA TRP A 101 -7.11 10.76 -9.88
C TRP A 101 -7.57 11.34 -11.21
N THR A 102 -6.93 10.97 -12.32
CA THR A 102 -6.98 11.63 -13.63
C THR A 102 -6.39 13.05 -13.59
N PRO A 103 -5.79 13.57 -14.68
CA PRO A 103 -5.13 14.88 -14.65
C PRO A 103 -6.02 16.02 -14.13
N VAL A 104 -7.29 16.07 -14.58
CA VAL A 104 -8.25 17.11 -14.18
C VAL A 104 -8.64 16.94 -12.71
N GLY A 105 -9.06 15.74 -12.30
CA GLY A 105 -9.46 15.47 -10.92
C GLY A 105 -8.31 15.66 -9.92
N ALA A 106 -7.09 15.34 -10.34
CA ALA A 106 -5.88 15.55 -9.55
C ALA A 106 -5.60 17.04 -9.31
N GLU A 107 -5.70 17.87 -10.34
CA GLU A 107 -5.53 19.31 -10.23
C GLU A 107 -6.58 19.94 -9.30
N GLU A 108 -7.86 19.59 -9.50
CA GLU A 108 -8.96 20.06 -8.66
C GLU A 108 -8.75 19.68 -7.18
N MET A 109 -8.34 18.44 -6.92
CA MET A 109 -8.04 17.97 -5.57
C MET A 109 -6.90 18.78 -4.92
N ARG A 110 -5.78 18.96 -5.62
CA ARG A 110 -4.64 19.74 -5.12
C ARG A 110 -5.01 21.20 -4.84
N ASN A 111 -5.73 21.83 -5.76
CA ASN A 111 -6.18 23.22 -5.59
C ASN A 111 -7.11 23.35 -4.38
N ARG A 112 -8.04 22.41 -4.21
CA ARG A 112 -8.93 22.35 -3.05
C ARG A 112 -8.15 22.16 -1.75
N VAL A 113 -7.29 21.14 -1.66
CA VAL A 113 -6.53 20.87 -0.44
C VAL A 113 -5.62 22.05 -0.09
N ARG A 114 -4.89 22.62 -1.05
CA ARG A 114 -4.06 23.81 -0.82
C ARG A 114 -4.86 25.01 -0.32
N LYS A 115 -6.08 25.24 -0.83
CA LYS A 115 -6.95 26.34 -0.40
C LYS A 115 -7.39 26.19 1.06
N TYR A 116 -7.77 24.98 1.46
CA TYR A 116 -8.40 24.76 2.77
C TYR A 116 -7.40 24.38 3.86
N HIS A 117 -6.32 23.67 3.52
CA HIS A 117 -5.36 23.13 4.49
C HIS A 117 -4.00 22.83 3.83
N PRO A 118 -3.09 23.82 3.72
CA PRO A 118 -1.77 23.63 3.13
C PRO A 118 -0.94 22.50 3.75
N ASP A 119 -1.03 22.26 5.05
CA ASP A 119 -0.31 21.16 5.70
C ASP A 119 -0.87 19.79 5.29
N HIS A 120 -2.16 19.70 4.97
CA HIS A 120 -2.71 18.49 4.37
C HIS A 120 -2.15 18.27 2.95
N GLN A 121 -1.89 19.34 2.18
CA GLN A 121 -1.19 19.21 0.89
C GLN A 121 0.22 18.66 1.08
N LEU A 122 0.96 19.18 2.07
CA LEU A 122 2.31 18.74 2.39
C LEU A 122 2.34 17.25 2.75
N VAL A 123 1.47 16.82 3.66
CA VAL A 123 1.39 15.42 4.07
C VAL A 123 0.95 14.53 2.91
N ASN A 124 -0.09 14.92 2.17
CA ASN A 124 -0.68 14.07 1.16
C ASN A 124 0.23 13.95 -0.09
N MET A 125 0.63 15.07 -0.68
CA MET A 125 1.43 15.01 -1.90
C MET A 125 2.89 14.65 -1.62
N THR A 126 3.55 15.44 -0.78
CA THR A 126 4.99 15.30 -0.58
C THR A 126 5.28 14.07 0.27
N ILE A 127 4.77 14.00 1.50
CA ILE A 127 5.12 12.90 2.38
C ILE A 127 4.52 11.58 1.89
N ILE A 128 3.25 11.53 1.51
CA ILE A 128 2.57 10.28 1.17
C ILE A 128 2.88 9.85 -0.28
N TYR A 129 2.55 10.65 -1.29
CA TYR A 129 2.67 10.19 -2.68
C TYR A 129 4.12 10.18 -3.19
N GLU A 130 4.90 11.23 -2.96
CA GLU A 130 6.28 11.31 -3.46
C GLU A 130 7.23 10.35 -2.73
N HIS A 131 7.14 10.24 -1.39
CA HIS A 131 8.03 9.35 -0.63
C HIS A 131 7.51 7.92 -0.50
N TRP A 132 6.23 7.68 -0.21
CA TRP A 132 5.76 6.36 0.18
C TRP A 132 5.07 5.61 -0.97
N VAL A 133 3.97 6.14 -1.46
CA VAL A 133 3.07 5.41 -2.36
C VAL A 133 3.74 5.15 -3.71
N SER A 134 4.39 6.15 -4.29
CA SER A 134 4.91 6.03 -5.65
C SER A 134 6.14 5.15 -5.78
N GLU A 135 7.03 5.04 -4.78
CA GLU A 135 8.25 4.20 -4.79
C GLU A 135 8.00 2.78 -5.36
N ASP A 136 8.77 2.31 -6.33
CA ASP A 136 8.55 1.02 -7.01
C ASP A 136 9.72 0.05 -7.02
N ALA A 137 10.78 0.32 -6.25
CA ALA A 137 11.90 -0.61 -6.14
C ALA A 137 11.51 -1.98 -5.55
N ILE A 138 10.36 -2.11 -4.88
CA ILE A 138 9.90 -3.36 -4.24
C ILE A 138 8.51 -3.81 -4.71
N LEU A 139 7.53 -2.91 -4.71
CA LEU A 139 6.17 -3.15 -5.18
C LEU A 139 5.88 -2.26 -6.37
N SER A 140 5.36 -2.84 -7.46
CA SER A 140 4.94 -2.05 -8.61
C SER A 140 3.76 -1.13 -8.27
N ASN A 141 3.43 -0.21 -9.19
CA ASN A 141 2.27 0.67 -9.02
C ASN A 141 0.96 -0.13 -8.89
N VAL A 142 0.79 -1.17 -9.71
CA VAL A 142 -0.38 -2.07 -9.66
C VAL A 142 -0.43 -2.79 -8.32
N GLU A 143 0.67 -3.41 -7.88
CA GLU A 143 0.74 -4.13 -6.60
C GLU A 143 0.46 -3.21 -5.40
N THR A 144 0.92 -1.96 -5.48
CA THR A 144 0.66 -0.94 -4.46
C THR A 144 -0.83 -0.59 -4.41
N GLN A 145 -1.47 -0.40 -5.56
CA GLN A 145 -2.91 -0.11 -5.62
C GLN A 145 -3.75 -1.28 -5.11
N MET A 146 -3.36 -2.51 -5.42
CA MET A 146 -4.01 -3.70 -4.88
C MET A 146 -3.86 -3.77 -3.34
N CYS A 147 -2.68 -3.47 -2.80
CA CYS A 147 -2.49 -3.42 -1.35
C CYS A 147 -3.31 -2.32 -0.67
N ASN A 148 -3.39 -1.13 -1.29
CA ASN A 148 -4.21 -0.02 -0.81
C ASN A 148 -5.70 -0.35 -0.85
N THR A 149 -6.19 -0.97 -1.92
CA THR A 149 -7.59 -1.42 -2.06
C THR A 149 -7.97 -2.34 -0.91
N VAL A 150 -7.20 -3.43 -0.71
CA VAL A 150 -7.41 -4.37 0.40
C VAL A 150 -7.38 -3.69 1.77
N ALA A 151 -6.42 -2.77 1.99
CA ALA A 151 -6.31 -2.07 3.26
C ALA A 151 -7.51 -1.15 3.53
N LEU A 152 -7.99 -0.43 2.52
CA LEU A 152 -9.11 0.51 2.60
C LEU A 152 -10.44 -0.21 2.86
N GLU A 153 -10.63 -1.38 2.25
CA GLU A 153 -11.79 -2.24 2.49
C GLU A 153 -11.82 -2.75 3.93
N CYS A 154 -10.67 -3.14 4.49
CA CYS A 154 -10.56 -3.61 5.88
C CYS A 154 -10.74 -2.50 6.94
N ILE A 155 -10.72 -1.22 6.55
CA ILE A 155 -10.89 -0.09 7.47
C ILE A 155 -12.15 0.74 7.21
N ASP A 156 -13.15 0.16 6.54
CA ASP A 156 -14.47 0.80 6.34
C ASP A 156 -14.37 2.12 5.55
N SER A 157 -13.54 2.15 4.50
CA SER A 157 -13.31 3.34 3.66
C SER A 157 -13.73 3.13 2.19
N PRO A 158 -15.03 2.89 1.91
CA PRO A 158 -15.50 2.44 0.60
C PRO A 158 -15.24 3.45 -0.53
N VAL A 159 -15.35 4.75 -0.25
CA VAL A 159 -15.08 5.80 -1.24
C VAL A 159 -13.62 5.77 -1.68
N GLN A 160 -12.68 5.61 -0.75
CA GLN A 160 -11.26 5.53 -1.09
C GLN A 160 -10.94 4.19 -1.76
N ALA A 161 -11.54 3.09 -1.29
CA ALA A 161 -11.39 1.78 -1.90
C ALA A 161 -11.79 1.81 -3.39
N LEU A 162 -12.89 2.49 -3.75
CA LEU A 162 -13.29 2.71 -5.15
C LEU A 162 -12.20 3.41 -5.98
N TRP A 163 -11.60 4.48 -5.46
CA TRP A 163 -10.53 5.19 -6.18
C TRP A 163 -9.30 4.33 -6.39
N HIS A 164 -8.88 3.58 -5.37
CA HIS A 164 -7.72 2.70 -5.46
C HIS A 164 -7.98 1.46 -6.32
N THR A 165 -9.23 0.97 -6.36
CA THR A 165 -9.66 -0.10 -7.29
C THR A 165 -9.57 0.37 -8.74
N ARG A 166 -10.03 1.59 -9.04
CA ARG A 166 -9.80 2.24 -10.34
C ARG A 166 -8.31 2.42 -10.63
N GLY A 167 -7.56 2.77 -9.59
CA GLY A 167 -6.10 2.91 -9.62
C GLY A 167 -5.39 1.67 -10.15
N ILE A 168 -5.84 0.47 -9.79
CA ILE A 168 -5.27 -0.79 -10.30
C ILE A 168 -5.25 -0.79 -11.83
N VAL A 169 -6.40 -0.51 -12.45
CA VAL A 169 -6.53 -0.49 -13.93
C VAL A 169 -5.81 0.70 -14.55
N ARG A 170 -5.94 1.90 -13.95
CA ARG A 170 -5.30 3.13 -14.46
C ARG A 170 -3.77 3.05 -14.49
N HIS A 171 -3.18 2.31 -13.55
CA HIS A 171 -1.75 2.05 -13.52
C HIS A 171 -1.31 0.85 -14.39
N GLY A 172 -2.19 0.32 -15.23
CA GLY A 172 -1.89 -0.74 -16.20
C GLY A 172 -2.19 -2.16 -15.74
N GLY A 173 -2.88 -2.32 -14.60
CA GLY A 173 -3.43 -3.62 -14.19
C GLY A 173 -4.68 -4.00 -14.98
N THR A 174 -5.14 -5.23 -14.80
CA THR A 174 -6.33 -5.77 -15.45
C THR A 174 -7.58 -5.61 -14.57
N LEU A 175 -8.77 -5.78 -15.17
CA LEU A 175 -10.02 -5.92 -14.41
C LEU A 175 -10.01 -7.15 -13.49
N GLU A 176 -9.27 -8.20 -13.86
CA GLU A 176 -9.09 -9.39 -13.03
C GLU A 176 -8.25 -9.07 -11.80
N ASP A 177 -7.18 -8.28 -11.94
CA ASP A 177 -6.39 -7.80 -10.79
C ASP A 177 -7.25 -6.96 -9.83
N ALA A 178 -8.10 -6.09 -10.38
CA ALA A 178 -9.01 -5.27 -9.59
C ALA A 178 -10.03 -6.13 -8.82
N ARG A 179 -10.64 -7.11 -9.51
CA ARG A 179 -11.58 -8.06 -8.89
C ARG A 179 -10.90 -8.91 -7.82
N PHE A 180 -9.72 -9.44 -8.12
CA PHE A 180 -8.95 -10.24 -7.17
C PHE A 180 -8.61 -9.45 -5.91
N ALA A 181 -8.19 -8.19 -6.04
CA ALA A 181 -7.91 -7.34 -4.88
C ALA A 181 -9.16 -7.11 -4.02
N GLN A 182 -10.30 -6.79 -4.63
CA GLN A 182 -11.56 -6.56 -3.92
C GLN A 182 -12.09 -7.83 -3.25
N ASP A 183 -12.14 -8.95 -3.97
CA ASP A 183 -12.61 -10.23 -3.42
C ASP A 183 -11.72 -10.68 -2.26
N PHE A 184 -10.41 -10.47 -2.38
CA PHE A 184 -9.46 -10.78 -1.33
C PHE A 184 -9.65 -9.88 -0.10
N GLY A 185 -9.80 -8.57 -0.27
CA GLY A 185 -10.00 -7.65 0.84
C GLY A 185 -11.32 -7.87 1.57
N VAL A 186 -12.40 -8.15 0.84
CA VAL A 186 -13.69 -8.59 1.42
C VAL A 186 -13.54 -9.90 2.19
N ALA A 187 -12.81 -10.89 1.67
CA ALA A 187 -12.58 -12.14 2.36
C ALA A 187 -11.81 -11.95 3.69
N VAL A 188 -10.76 -11.12 3.68
CA VAL A 188 -10.00 -10.75 4.88
C VAL A 188 -10.89 -10.00 5.88
N ALA A 189 -11.64 -9.01 5.41
CA ALA A 189 -12.54 -8.23 6.27
C ALA A 189 -13.57 -9.14 6.96
N ASN A 190 -14.20 -10.05 6.22
CA ASN A 190 -15.13 -11.03 6.76
C ASN A 190 -14.48 -11.96 7.80
N GLN A 191 -13.29 -12.48 7.49
CA GLN A 191 -12.55 -13.39 8.37
C GLN A 191 -12.24 -12.76 9.73
N PHE A 192 -11.95 -11.45 9.76
CA PHE A 192 -11.58 -10.72 10.99
C PHE A 192 -12.69 -9.80 11.51
N GLY A 193 -13.92 -9.93 11.01
CA GLY A 193 -15.08 -9.16 11.49
C GLY A 193 -14.97 -7.64 11.27
N CYS A 194 -14.24 -7.21 10.23
CA CYS A 194 -14.16 -5.81 9.84
C CYS A 194 -15.43 -5.39 9.08
N ARG A 195 -15.82 -4.12 9.23
CA ARG A 195 -16.85 -3.52 8.36
C ARG A 195 -16.19 -3.01 7.09
N THR A 196 -16.86 -3.20 5.96
CA THR A 196 -16.37 -2.75 4.64
C THR A 196 -17.11 -1.52 4.11
N GLY A 197 -18.22 -1.14 4.74
CA GLY A 197 -19.14 -0.14 4.23
C GLY A 197 -19.81 -0.58 2.93
N GLU A 198 -20.36 0.39 2.19
CA GLU A 198 -20.99 0.16 0.89
C GLU A 198 -19.95 0.18 -0.23
N LEU A 199 -19.28 -0.95 -0.45
CA LEU A 199 -18.33 -1.11 -1.55
C LEU A 199 -19.06 -1.14 -2.90
N THR A 200 -18.56 -0.36 -3.86
CA THR A 200 -18.93 -0.51 -5.27
C THR A 200 -18.21 -1.72 -5.83
N LYS A 201 -18.96 -2.71 -6.33
CA LYS A 201 -18.37 -3.92 -6.91
C LYS A 201 -17.62 -3.58 -8.19
N VAL A 202 -16.51 -4.27 -8.48
CA VAL A 202 -15.71 -4.04 -9.68
C VAL A 202 -16.53 -4.05 -10.97
N ASP A 203 -17.53 -4.91 -11.08
CA ASP A 203 -18.45 -4.97 -12.23
C ASP A 203 -19.29 -3.72 -12.43
N ASP A 204 -19.53 -2.96 -11.36
CA ASP A 204 -20.34 -1.75 -11.36
C ASP A 204 -19.48 -0.47 -11.47
N ILE A 205 -18.15 -0.60 -11.49
CA ILE A 205 -17.22 0.53 -11.60
C ILE A 205 -17.06 0.97 -13.05
N GLN A 206 -17.29 2.27 -13.30
CA GLN A 206 -16.79 2.93 -14.50
C GLN A 206 -15.31 3.31 -14.31
N PHE A 207 -14.44 2.80 -15.16
CA PHE A 207 -12.98 2.96 -15.08
C PHE A 207 -12.47 4.20 -15.82
#